data_AF-A0A8J5L1S4-F1
#
_entry.id   AF-A0A8J5L1S4-F1
#
_cell.length_a   1.000
_cell.length_b   1.000
_cell.length_c   1.000
_cell.angle_alpha   90.00
_cell.angle_beta   90.00
_cell.angle_gamma   90.00
#
_symmetry.space_group_name_H-M   'P 1'
#
loop_
_entity.id
_entity.type
_entity.pdbx_description
1 polymer ?
#
loop_
_entity_poly.entity_id
_entity_poly.type
_entity_poly.pdbx_seq_one_letter_code
_entity_poly.pdbx_strand_id
1 'polypeptide(L)'
;MDSQSSHVVDISTAVISGKESHKQANSGELALQYHPLNQIVESPGHLLLFKLWQREEDLHGRRAAALEARMDAAKRAVFHLSCLFLAFHGLSFMLLFNASVAGASCHGWWLPCSLSLTTSLAVTVAVQAVVHTYWRISRRLQREREDGRALARCVRELRMKGADFDLSKEPQKSSKRMKSSSVEVKWRPLAWCSRNLITICLLSVAGILFPAFRFVLCS
;
A
#
# COMPACT_ATOMS: atom_id res chain seq x y z
N MET A 1 -7.88 49.85 -19.81
CA MET A 1 -7.27 49.56 -18.50
C MET A 1 -6.74 48.15 -18.58
N ASP A 2 -5.42 48.08 -18.77
CA ASP A 2 -4.43 47.07 -18.38
C ASP A 2 -4.70 45.58 -18.67
N SER A 3 -3.93 44.91 -19.56
CA SER A 3 -2.54 44.38 -19.39
C SER A 3 -2.47 43.31 -18.29
N GLN A 4 -2.13 42.03 -18.49
CA GLN A 4 -0.92 41.33 -18.99
C GLN A 4 -1.20 39.81 -18.78
N SER A 5 -0.51 38.78 -19.29
CA SER A 5 0.54 38.53 -20.28
C SER A 5 0.66 36.99 -20.32
N SER A 6 0.36 36.37 -21.46
CA SER A 6 0.68 34.96 -21.71
C SER A 6 2.13 34.89 -22.16
N HIS A 7 2.99 34.34 -21.31
CA HIS A 7 4.43 34.24 -21.55
C HIS A 7 4.73 33.09 -22.54
N VAL A 8 4.58 33.37 -23.84
CA VAL A 8 5.17 32.55 -24.89
C VAL A 8 6.61 33.00 -25.06
N VAL A 9 7.55 32.15 -24.66
CA VAL A 9 8.97 32.35 -24.93
C VAL A 9 9.24 31.83 -26.34
N ASP A 10 9.19 32.73 -27.31
CA ASP A 10 9.81 32.51 -28.63
C ASP A 10 11.33 32.49 -28.45
N ILE A 11 11.95 31.36 -28.79
CA ILE A 11 13.39 31.22 -28.84
C ILE A 11 13.84 31.84 -30.17
N SER A 12 14.30 33.09 -30.11
CA SER A 12 14.88 33.82 -31.24
C SER A 12 16.06 33.07 -31.85
N THR A 13 15.89 32.62 -33.09
CA THR A 13 16.95 32.26 -34.03
C THR A 13 17.57 33.52 -34.64
N ALA A 14 18.55 34.10 -33.97
CA ALA A 14 19.53 35.04 -34.50
C ALA A 14 20.59 35.16 -33.39
N VAL A 15 21.87 34.82 -33.59
CA VAL A 15 22.83 35.65 -34.31
C VAL A 15 24.03 34.76 -34.66
N ILE A 16 24.26 34.55 -35.96
CA ILE A 16 25.59 34.27 -36.52
C ILE A 16 26.00 35.57 -37.21
N SER A 17 26.91 36.33 -36.60
CA SER A 17 27.79 37.25 -37.32
C SER A 17 28.93 37.66 -36.39
N GLY A 18 30.17 37.40 -36.82
CA GLY A 18 31.35 37.44 -35.97
C GLY A 18 31.92 38.82 -35.69
N LYS A 19 32.78 38.87 -34.66
CA LYS A 19 34.15 39.43 -34.69
C LYS A 19 34.84 39.20 -33.34
N GLU A 20 36.13 38.93 -33.44
CA GLU A 20 37.07 38.54 -32.38
C GLU A 20 37.25 39.63 -31.30
N SER A 21 37.43 39.24 -30.02
CA SER A 21 38.68 39.45 -29.27
C SER A 21 38.60 38.96 -27.81
N HIS A 22 39.54 38.08 -27.47
CA HIS A 22 40.09 37.72 -26.15
C HIS A 22 39.44 38.24 -24.85
N LYS A 23 38.86 37.31 -24.05
CA LYS A 23 39.33 36.92 -22.70
C LYS A 23 38.37 35.93 -22.03
N GLN A 24 38.87 34.72 -21.81
CA GLN A 24 38.65 33.93 -20.59
C GLN A 24 37.19 33.68 -20.14
N ALA A 25 36.50 32.75 -20.79
CA ALA A 25 35.33 32.05 -20.21
C ALA A 25 35.04 30.70 -20.89
N ASN A 26 36.06 29.91 -21.26
CA ASN A 26 35.86 28.65 -21.98
C ASN A 26 35.59 27.42 -21.08
N SER A 27 34.91 27.61 -19.94
CA SER A 27 34.54 26.50 -19.04
C SER A 27 33.03 26.36 -18.82
N GLY A 28 32.23 27.32 -19.30
CA GLY A 28 30.77 27.30 -19.14
C GLY A 28 29.99 26.72 -20.33
N GLU A 29 30.54 26.80 -21.55
CA GLU A 29 29.80 26.46 -22.78
C GLU A 29 29.99 25.00 -23.20
N LEU A 30 31.15 24.40 -22.87
CA LEU A 30 31.38 22.95 -23.00
C LEU A 30 30.62 22.12 -21.96
N ALA A 31 30.16 22.72 -20.87
CA ALA A 31 29.38 22.05 -19.83
C ALA A 31 27.87 21.96 -20.16
N LEU A 32 27.37 22.79 -21.10
CA LEU A 32 25.99 22.74 -21.58
C LEU A 32 25.80 21.81 -22.78
N GLN A 33 26.84 21.57 -23.59
CA GLN A 33 26.80 20.58 -24.68
C GLN A 33 26.86 19.12 -24.21
N TYR A 34 27.32 18.87 -22.98
CA TYR A 34 27.49 17.52 -22.42
C TYR A 34 26.37 17.12 -21.45
N HIS A 35 25.15 17.61 -21.67
CA HIS A 35 24.03 17.13 -20.86
C HIS A 35 23.58 15.76 -21.38
N PRO A 36 23.62 14.68 -20.57
CA PRO A 36 23.23 13.32 -21.01
C PRO A 36 21.80 13.20 -21.57
N LEU A 37 20.93 14.18 -21.30
CA LEU A 37 19.60 14.28 -21.91
C LEU A 37 19.66 14.62 -23.41
N ASN A 38 20.65 15.39 -23.87
CA ASN A 38 20.79 15.77 -25.28
C ASN A 38 21.25 14.58 -26.15
N GLN A 39 22.11 13.71 -25.62
CA GLN A 39 22.53 12.47 -26.30
C GLN A 39 21.38 11.44 -26.41
N ILE A 40 20.45 11.42 -25.46
CA ILE A 40 19.24 10.57 -25.53
C ILE A 40 18.27 11.10 -26.61
N VAL A 41 18.24 12.42 -26.83
CA VAL A 41 17.42 13.05 -27.89
C VAL A 41 17.99 12.76 -29.29
N GLU A 42 19.31 12.63 -29.42
CA GLU A 42 19.99 12.27 -30.66
C GLU A 42 19.71 10.83 -31.12
N SER A 43 19.42 9.90 -30.21
CA SER A 43 19.06 8.51 -30.52
C SER A 43 17.56 8.25 -30.39
N PRO A 44 16.80 8.07 -31.50
CA PRO A 44 15.35 7.90 -31.45
C PRO A 44 14.90 6.66 -30.67
N GLY A 45 15.74 5.62 -30.62
CA GLY A 45 15.47 4.40 -29.84
C GLY A 45 15.55 4.62 -28.33
N HIS A 46 16.54 5.38 -27.85
CA HIS A 46 16.77 5.63 -26.42
C HIS A 46 15.70 6.59 -25.87
N LEU A 47 15.27 7.58 -26.67
CA LEU A 47 14.16 8.46 -26.34
C LEU A 47 12.84 7.69 -26.18
N LEU A 48 12.56 6.75 -27.08
CA LEU A 48 11.32 5.98 -27.06
C LEU A 48 11.29 5.03 -25.85
N LEU A 49 12.39 4.33 -25.58
CA LEU A 49 12.52 3.47 -24.40
C LEU A 49 12.39 4.27 -23.10
N PHE A 50 13.00 5.45 -23.03
CA PHE A 50 12.89 6.35 -21.89
C PHE A 50 11.43 6.76 -21.64
N LYS A 51 10.70 7.18 -22.68
CA LYS A 51 9.26 7.52 -22.57
C LYS A 51 8.41 6.32 -22.15
N LEU A 52 8.69 5.12 -22.68
CA LEU A 52 8.00 3.89 -22.29
C LEU A 52 8.23 3.56 -20.81
N TRP A 53 9.46 3.63 -20.33
CA TRP A 53 9.78 3.36 -18.93
C TRP A 53 9.22 4.42 -17.98
N GLN A 54 9.21 5.69 -18.38
CA GLN A 54 8.56 6.75 -17.62
C GLN A 54 7.05 6.51 -17.51
N ARG A 55 6.41 6.01 -18.58
CA ARG A 55 5.00 5.62 -18.55
C ARG A 55 4.76 4.41 -17.65
N GLU A 56 5.62 3.39 -17.71
CA GLU A 56 5.49 2.20 -16.85
C GLU A 56 5.74 2.55 -15.38
N GLU A 57 6.64 3.50 -15.08
CA GLU A 57 6.86 4.02 -13.73
C GLU A 57 5.59 4.69 -13.16
N ASP A 58 4.93 5.55 -13.94
CA ASP A 58 3.64 6.15 -13.56
C ASP A 58 2.56 5.08 -13.34
N LEU A 59 2.50 4.06 -14.21
CA LEU A 59 1.57 2.93 -14.06
C LEU A 59 1.82 2.14 -12.77
N HIS A 60 3.08 1.86 -12.42
CA HIS A 60 3.43 1.22 -11.15
C HIS A 60 3.04 2.09 -9.95
N GLY A 61 3.26 3.40 -10.02
CA GLY A 61 2.83 4.36 -9.00
C GLY A 61 1.31 4.32 -8.78
N ARG A 62 0.52 4.37 -9.86
CA ARG A 62 -0.95 4.28 -9.79
C ARG A 62 -1.43 2.94 -9.25
N ARG A 63 -0.82 1.82 -9.68
CA ARG A 63 -1.14 0.46 -9.18
C ARG A 63 -0.84 0.35 -7.68
N ALA A 64 0.30 0.87 -7.23
CA ALA A 64 0.68 0.88 -5.82
C ALA A 64 -0.31 1.70 -4.98
N ALA A 65 -0.66 2.92 -5.41
CA ALA A 65 -1.64 3.77 -4.74
C ALA A 65 -3.02 3.10 -4.65
N ALA A 66 -3.48 2.43 -5.71
CA ALA A 66 -4.74 1.69 -5.70
C ALA A 66 -4.72 0.50 -4.71
N LEU A 67 -3.58 -0.19 -4.58
CA LEU A 67 -3.42 -1.28 -3.59
C LEU A 67 -3.40 -0.74 -2.17
N GLU A 68 -2.75 0.40 -1.92
CA GLU A 68 -2.73 1.08 -0.63
C GLU A 68 -4.14 1.51 -0.20
N ALA A 69 -4.90 2.14 -1.10
CA ALA A 69 -6.29 2.51 -0.84
C ALA A 69 -7.16 1.28 -0.47
N ARG A 70 -6.95 0.14 -1.13
CA ARG A 70 -7.64 -1.12 -0.80
C ARG A 70 -7.21 -1.68 0.57
N MET A 71 -5.95 -1.54 0.95
CA MET A 71 -5.48 -1.90 2.28
C MET A 71 -6.14 -1.04 3.35
N ASP A 72 -6.26 0.27 3.13
CA ASP A 72 -6.91 1.17 4.07
C ASP A 72 -8.42 0.95 4.16
N ALA A 73 -9.07 0.57 3.05
CA ALA A 73 -10.45 0.09 3.09
C ALA A 73 -10.60 -1.19 3.93
N ALA A 74 -9.68 -2.15 3.79
CA ALA A 74 -9.69 -3.38 4.59
C ALA A 74 -9.47 -3.09 6.09
N LYS A 75 -8.55 -2.18 6.45
CA LYS A 75 -8.36 -1.75 7.85
C LYS A 75 -9.64 -1.14 8.43
N ARG A 76 -10.29 -0.25 7.69
CA ARG A 76 -11.57 0.35 8.09
C ARG A 76 -12.67 -0.69 8.26
N ALA A 77 -12.75 -1.67 7.36
CA ALA A 77 -13.71 -2.77 7.48
C ALA A 77 -13.47 -3.62 8.74
N VAL A 78 -12.21 -3.97 9.06
CA VAL A 78 -11.89 -4.70 10.29
C VAL A 78 -12.28 -3.87 11.52
N PHE A 79 -11.95 -2.58 11.55
CA PHE A 79 -12.33 -1.69 12.65
C PHE A 79 -13.85 -1.64 12.83
N HIS A 80 -14.59 -1.42 11.74
CA HIS A 80 -16.05 -1.35 11.79
C HIS A 80 -16.69 -2.66 12.26
N LEU A 81 -16.24 -3.81 11.75
CA LEU A 81 -16.70 -5.13 12.20
C LEU A 81 -16.40 -5.36 13.68
N SER A 82 -15.24 -4.90 14.16
CA SER A 82 -14.87 -4.99 15.57
C SER A 82 -15.78 -4.11 16.42
N CYS A 83 -16.01 -2.86 16.04
CA CYS A 83 -16.93 -1.97 16.75
C CYS A 83 -18.36 -2.54 16.81
N LEU A 84 -18.86 -3.08 15.70
CA LEU A 84 -20.18 -3.72 15.65
C LEU A 84 -20.26 -4.93 16.59
N PHE A 85 -19.20 -5.76 16.64
CA PHE A 85 -19.12 -6.89 17.57
C PHE A 85 -19.21 -6.42 19.02
N LEU A 86 -18.38 -5.44 19.42
CA LEU A 86 -18.38 -4.92 20.78
C LEU A 86 -19.73 -4.29 21.13
N ALA A 87 -20.33 -3.52 20.22
CA ALA A 87 -21.64 -2.90 20.43
C ALA A 87 -22.75 -3.94 20.61
N PHE A 88 -22.80 -4.96 19.73
CA PHE A 88 -23.79 -6.04 19.82
C PHE A 88 -23.68 -6.79 21.15
N HIS A 89 -22.47 -7.16 21.55
CA HIS A 89 -22.24 -7.87 22.81
C HIS A 89 -22.50 -6.99 24.03
N GLY A 90 -22.11 -5.71 24.01
CA GLY A 90 -22.38 -4.76 25.08
C GLY A 90 -23.88 -4.50 25.28
N LEU A 91 -24.62 -4.32 24.18
CA LEU A 91 -26.08 -4.18 24.24
C LEU A 91 -26.76 -5.46 24.73
N SER A 92 -26.34 -6.62 24.23
CA SER A 92 -26.85 -7.92 24.69
C SER A 92 -26.61 -8.11 26.19
N PHE A 93 -25.41 -7.78 26.67
CA PHE A 93 -25.07 -7.86 28.08
C PHE A 93 -25.90 -6.92 28.95
N MET A 94 -26.06 -5.67 28.54
CA MET A 94 -26.88 -4.69 29.24
C MET A 94 -28.35 -5.15 29.34
N LEU A 95 -28.91 -5.66 28.24
CA LEU A 95 -30.29 -6.17 28.22
C LEU A 95 -30.47 -7.37 29.15
N LEU A 96 -29.54 -8.32 29.13
CA LEU A 96 -29.58 -9.50 29.99
C LEU A 96 -29.42 -9.14 31.47
N PHE A 97 -28.55 -8.19 31.78
CA PHE A 97 -28.41 -7.66 33.14
C PHE A 97 -29.70 -6.97 33.62
N ASN A 98 -30.33 -6.17 32.76
CA ASN A 98 -31.60 -5.54 33.12
C ASN A 98 -32.72 -6.58 33.32
N ALA A 99 -32.72 -7.65 32.52
CA ALA A 99 -33.67 -8.75 32.65
C ALA A 99 -33.45 -9.56 33.95
N SER A 100 -32.20 -9.78 34.39
CA SER A 100 -31.93 -10.47 35.64
C SER A 100 -32.39 -9.65 36.85
N VAL A 101 -32.15 -8.33 36.85
CA VAL A 101 -32.66 -7.42 37.89
C VAL A 101 -34.19 -7.41 37.93
N ALA A 102 -34.86 -7.56 36.79
CA ALA A 102 -36.32 -7.64 36.70
C ALA A 102 -36.90 -9.00 37.12
N GLY A 103 -36.07 -9.96 37.57
CA GLY A 103 -36.51 -11.28 38.05
C GLY A 103 -36.88 -12.26 36.94
N ALA A 104 -36.36 -12.09 35.72
CA ALA A 104 -36.60 -13.02 34.63
C ALA A 104 -36.02 -14.41 34.94
N SER A 105 -36.82 -15.46 34.73
CA SER A 105 -36.43 -16.85 35.04
C SER A 105 -35.43 -17.42 34.01
N CYS A 106 -34.49 -18.24 34.47
CA CYS A 106 -33.40 -18.85 33.68
C CYS A 106 -33.90 -19.83 32.58
N HIS A 107 -35.22 -20.02 32.38
CA HIS A 107 -35.83 -20.99 31.45
C HIS A 107 -35.68 -20.62 29.94
N GLY A 108 -35.15 -19.44 29.60
CA GLY A 108 -35.00 -18.94 28.23
C GLY A 108 -33.57 -18.65 27.77
N TRP A 109 -32.55 -19.02 28.54
CA TRP A 109 -31.15 -18.62 28.34
C TRP A 109 -30.53 -19.08 27.01
N TRP A 110 -31.03 -20.17 26.42
CA TRP A 110 -30.46 -20.75 25.20
C TRP A 110 -30.61 -19.85 23.98
N LEU A 111 -31.68 -19.04 23.89
CA LEU A 111 -31.93 -18.15 22.76
C LEU A 111 -30.90 -17.01 22.65
N PRO A 112 -30.68 -16.17 23.68
CA PRO A 112 -29.63 -15.15 23.64
C PRO A 112 -28.24 -15.76 23.52
N CYS A 113 -27.97 -16.92 24.13
CA CYS A 113 -26.69 -17.62 23.97
C CYS A 113 -26.45 -18.10 22.53
N SER A 114 -27.46 -18.70 21.88
CA SER A 114 -27.36 -19.18 20.50
C SER A 114 -27.16 -18.01 19.54
N LEU A 115 -27.99 -16.96 19.65
CA LEU A 115 -27.89 -15.76 18.82
C LEU A 115 -26.53 -15.06 18.98
N SER A 116 -26.03 -14.99 20.22
CA SER A 116 -24.73 -14.41 20.50
C SER A 116 -23.62 -15.22 19.85
N LEU A 117 -23.63 -16.55 20.02
CA LEU A 117 -22.64 -17.45 19.44
C LEU A 117 -22.61 -17.38 17.91
N THR A 118 -23.78 -17.39 17.26
CA THR A 118 -23.87 -17.29 15.79
C THR A 118 -23.34 -15.96 15.29
N THR A 119 -23.65 -14.86 15.98
CA THR A 119 -23.18 -13.52 15.60
C THR A 119 -21.67 -13.40 15.80
N SER A 120 -21.13 -13.88 16.92
CA SER A 120 -19.68 -13.90 17.18
C SER A 120 -18.93 -14.70 16.12
N LEU A 121 -19.45 -15.88 15.76
CA LEU A 121 -18.84 -16.73 14.73
C LEU A 121 -18.87 -16.03 13.36
N ALA A 122 -20.02 -15.47 12.98
CA ALA A 122 -20.16 -14.76 11.71
C ALA A 122 -19.20 -13.57 11.59
N VAL A 123 -19.10 -12.74 12.63
CA VAL A 123 -18.19 -11.59 12.63
C VAL A 123 -16.73 -12.05 12.63
N THR A 124 -16.38 -13.09 13.39
CA THR A 124 -15.01 -13.63 13.42
C THR A 124 -14.59 -14.14 12.04
N VAL A 125 -15.46 -14.87 11.34
CA VAL A 125 -15.21 -15.35 9.97
C VAL A 125 -15.07 -14.18 9.00
N ALA A 126 -15.93 -13.16 9.11
CA ALA A 126 -15.84 -11.96 8.27
C ALA A 126 -14.52 -11.20 8.48
N VAL A 127 -14.13 -10.95 9.75
CA VAL A 127 -12.86 -10.30 10.09
C VAL A 127 -11.69 -11.12 9.55
N GLN A 128 -11.72 -12.45 9.70
CA GLN A 128 -10.67 -13.33 9.19
C GLN A 128 -10.55 -13.29 7.66
N ALA A 129 -11.67 -13.22 6.93
CA ALA A 129 -11.68 -13.07 5.49
C ALA A 129 -11.06 -11.72 5.04
N VAL A 130 -11.38 -10.63 5.76
CA VAL A 130 -10.81 -9.30 5.48
C VAL A 130 -9.32 -9.28 5.80
N VAL A 131 -8.89 -9.85 6.93
CA VAL A 131 -7.47 -9.95 7.32
C VAL A 131 -6.68 -10.77 6.30
N HIS A 132 -7.21 -11.90 5.83
CA HIS A 132 -6.58 -12.69 4.79
C HIS A 132 -6.40 -11.88 3.49
N THR A 133 -7.44 -11.14 3.11
CA THR A 133 -7.42 -10.25 1.94
C THR A 133 -6.40 -9.13 2.11
N TYR A 134 -6.32 -8.51 3.29
CA TYR A 134 -5.34 -7.50 3.65
C TYR A 134 -3.90 -8.02 3.45
N TRP A 135 -3.60 -9.21 3.97
CA TRP A 135 -2.28 -9.81 3.80
C TRP A 135 -1.98 -10.18 2.35
N ARG A 136 -2.98 -10.63 1.58
CA ARG A 136 -2.83 -10.88 0.14
C ARG A 136 -2.48 -9.60 -0.62
N ILE A 137 -3.17 -8.50 -0.34
CA ILE A 137 -2.94 -7.20 -0.97
C ILE A 137 -1.57 -6.64 -0.55
N SER A 138 -1.23 -6.72 0.73
CA SER A 138 0.08 -6.31 1.26
C SER A 138 1.24 -7.01 0.54
N ARG A 139 1.15 -8.33 0.35
CA ARG A 139 2.16 -9.08 -0.43
C ARG A 139 2.24 -8.62 -1.89
N ARG A 140 1.11 -8.27 -2.51
CA ARG A 140 1.08 -7.75 -3.88
C ARG A 140 1.71 -6.37 -3.96
N LEU A 141 1.39 -5.48 -3.02
CA LEU A 141 1.96 -4.14 -2.94
C LEU A 141 3.48 -4.20 -2.77
N GLN A 142 4.00 -5.11 -1.93
CA GLN A 142 5.46 -5.28 -1.78
C GLN A 142 6.13 -5.65 -3.10
N ARG A 143 5.55 -6.58 -3.87
CA ARG A 143 6.08 -6.96 -5.19
C ARG A 143 6.04 -5.80 -6.18
N GLU A 144 4.91 -5.10 -6.27
CA GLU A 144 4.78 -3.93 -7.16
C GLU A 144 5.78 -2.82 -6.79
N ARG A 145 6.04 -2.60 -5.50
CA ARG A 145 7.06 -1.62 -5.05
C ARG A 145 8.49 -2.08 -5.36
N GLU A 146 8.78 -3.38 -5.24
CA GLU A 146 10.08 -3.94 -5.61
C GLU A 146 10.34 -3.80 -7.12
N ASP A 147 9.34 -4.14 -7.94
CA ASP A 147 9.40 -4.01 -9.40
C ASP A 147 9.51 -2.53 -9.81
N GLY A 148 8.70 -1.64 -9.20
CA GLY A 148 8.78 -0.20 -9.43
C GLY A 148 10.13 0.41 -9.05
N ARG A 149 10.76 -0.05 -7.95
CA ARG A 149 12.11 0.39 -7.56
C ARG A 149 13.19 -0.12 -8.52
N ALA A 150 13.03 -1.34 -9.07
CA ALA A 150 13.95 -1.86 -10.08
C ALA A 150 13.88 -1.01 -11.36
N LEU A 151 12.66 -0.70 -11.82
CA LEU A 151 12.44 0.17 -12.97
C LEU A 151 13.01 1.58 -12.76
N ALA A 152 12.75 2.20 -11.61
CA ALA A 152 13.27 3.53 -11.27
C ALA A 152 14.82 3.58 -11.28
N ARG A 153 15.48 2.48 -10.90
CA ARG A 153 16.95 2.36 -11.02
C ARG A 153 17.39 2.28 -12.48
N CYS A 154 16.73 1.49 -13.32
CA CYS A 154 17.01 1.43 -14.76
C CYS A 154 16.81 2.79 -15.44
N VAL A 155 15.73 3.50 -15.11
CA VAL A 155 15.48 4.87 -15.62
C VAL A 155 16.59 5.82 -15.20
N ARG A 156 17.05 5.75 -13.94
CA ARG A 156 18.16 6.58 -13.45
C ARG A 156 19.48 6.24 -14.14
N GLU A 157 19.77 4.95 -14.34
CA GLU A 157 20.95 4.53 -15.08
C GLU A 157 20.93 4.98 -16.54
N LEU A 158 19.77 4.88 -17.21
CA LEU A 158 19.57 5.40 -18.56
C LEU A 158 19.80 6.91 -18.62
N ARG A 159 19.29 7.67 -17.64
CA ARG A 159 19.53 9.12 -17.52
C ARG A 159 20.99 9.48 -17.31
N MET A 160 21.76 8.63 -16.64
CA MET A 160 23.18 8.88 -16.35
C MET A 160 24.11 8.41 -17.47
N LYS A 161 23.76 7.34 -18.20
CA LYS A 161 24.61 6.71 -19.23
C LYS A 161 24.26 7.14 -20.66
N GLY A 162 23.05 7.63 -20.92
CA GLY A 162 22.67 8.15 -22.22
C GLY A 162 22.80 7.12 -23.36
N ALA A 163 23.65 7.41 -24.34
CA ALA A 163 23.90 6.56 -25.51
C ALA A 163 24.70 5.28 -25.18
N ASP A 164 25.48 5.27 -24.10
CA ASP A 164 26.25 4.09 -23.64
C ASP A 164 25.39 3.07 -22.89
N PHE A 165 24.08 3.32 -22.78
CA PHE A 165 23.17 2.39 -22.16
C PHE A 165 22.86 1.23 -23.09
N ASP A 166 23.29 0.03 -22.70
CA ASP A 166 23.00 -1.21 -23.40
C ASP A 166 21.48 -1.51 -23.40
N LEU A 167 20.86 -1.36 -24.58
CA LEU A 167 19.43 -1.60 -24.81
C LEU A 167 19.01 -3.07 -24.55
N SER A 168 19.95 -4.01 -24.48
CA SER A 168 19.65 -5.41 -24.16
C SER A 168 19.42 -5.65 -22.66
N LYS A 169 19.77 -4.69 -21.80
CA LYS A 169 19.42 -4.72 -20.37
C LYS A 169 17.96 -4.33 -20.18
N GLU A 170 17.08 -5.30 -20.33
CA GLU A 170 15.72 -5.18 -19.86
C GLU A 170 15.69 -4.97 -18.33
N PRO A 171 14.72 -4.20 -17.81
CA PRO A 171 14.50 -4.10 -16.37
C PRO A 171 14.16 -5.51 -15.88
N GLN A 172 15.18 -6.19 -15.35
CA GLN A 172 15.06 -7.51 -14.75
C GLN A 172 13.97 -7.41 -13.68
N LYS A 173 12.77 -7.95 -13.98
CA LYS A 173 11.67 -8.10 -13.03
C LYS A 173 12.15 -9.00 -11.90
N SER A 174 12.84 -8.42 -10.93
CA SER A 174 13.17 -8.94 -9.60
C SER A 174 13.28 -10.48 -9.59
N SER A 175 14.10 -11.04 -10.49
CA SER A 175 14.20 -12.49 -10.60
C SER A 175 15.15 -12.95 -9.52
N LYS A 176 14.57 -13.71 -8.57
CA LYS A 176 15.18 -14.32 -7.38
C LYS A 176 15.26 -13.42 -6.16
N ARG A 177 14.11 -13.33 -5.48
CA ARG A 177 14.01 -13.25 -4.02
C ARG A 177 15.02 -14.22 -3.39
N MET A 178 16.12 -13.70 -2.84
CA MET A 178 17.01 -14.48 -1.97
C MET A 178 16.17 -14.99 -0.80
N LYS A 179 15.98 -16.31 -0.75
CA LYS A 179 15.35 -16.99 0.37
C LYS A 179 16.31 -16.86 1.54
N SER A 180 16.08 -15.89 2.42
CA SER A 180 16.77 -15.79 3.70
C SER A 180 16.26 -16.92 4.61
N SER A 181 16.84 -18.10 4.44
CA SER A 181 16.52 -19.29 5.22
C SER A 181 17.51 -19.39 6.37
N SER A 182 17.13 -18.96 7.57
CA SER A 182 17.57 -19.64 8.81
C SER A 182 16.85 -19.08 10.04
N VAL A 183 16.68 -17.76 10.12
CA VAL A 183 16.02 -17.13 11.30
C VAL A 183 14.49 -17.18 11.23
N GLU A 184 13.90 -17.32 10.04
CA GLU A 184 12.44 -17.28 9.86
C GLU A 184 11.67 -18.35 10.65
N VAL A 185 12.26 -19.52 10.93
CA VAL A 185 11.53 -20.68 11.48
C VAL A 185 10.98 -20.42 12.89
N LYS A 186 11.76 -19.77 13.76
CA LYS A 186 11.35 -19.48 15.14
C LYS A 186 10.31 -18.35 15.22
N TRP A 187 10.33 -17.42 14.26
CA TRP A 187 9.38 -16.29 14.21
C TRP A 187 8.11 -16.60 13.44
N ARG A 188 7.99 -17.74 12.74
CA ARG A 188 6.75 -18.13 12.04
C ARG A 188 5.53 -18.17 12.94
N PRO A 189 5.55 -18.82 14.12
CA PRO A 189 4.38 -18.86 15.00
C PRO A 189 4.05 -17.47 15.54
N LEU A 190 5.05 -16.67 15.93
CA LEU A 190 4.79 -15.32 16.44
C LEU A 190 4.28 -14.37 15.35
N ALA A 191 4.82 -14.47 14.14
CA ALA A 191 4.33 -13.73 12.98
C ALA A 191 2.92 -14.19 12.57
N TRP A 192 2.59 -15.46 12.72
CA TRP A 192 1.23 -15.95 12.50
C TRP A 192 0.26 -15.41 13.58
N CYS A 193 0.68 -15.41 14.84
CA CYS A 193 -0.09 -14.87 15.94
C CYS A 193 -0.35 -13.37 15.75
N SER A 194 0.69 -12.58 15.45
CA SER A 194 0.53 -11.14 15.20
C SER A 194 -0.35 -10.84 13.98
N ARG A 195 -0.31 -11.68 12.94
CA ARG A 195 -1.19 -11.57 11.76
C ARG A 195 -2.66 -11.81 12.08
N ASN A 196 -2.95 -12.65 13.08
CA ASN A 196 -4.30 -13.05 13.48
C ASN A 196 -4.71 -12.50 14.86
N LEU A 197 -3.95 -11.55 15.41
CA LEU A 197 -4.14 -11.04 16.77
C LEU A 197 -5.58 -10.54 17.00
N ILE A 198 -6.12 -9.80 16.03
CA ILE A 198 -7.48 -9.26 16.10
C ILE A 198 -8.51 -10.39 16.20
N THR A 199 -8.37 -11.43 15.37
CA THR A 199 -9.26 -12.61 15.39
C THR A 199 -9.17 -13.36 16.72
N ILE A 200 -7.96 -13.51 17.27
CA ILE A 200 -7.73 -14.12 18.58
C ILE A 200 -8.39 -13.30 19.70
N CYS A 201 -8.27 -11.98 19.66
CA CYS A 201 -8.93 -11.09 20.62
C CYS A 201 -10.46 -11.16 20.55
N LEU A 202 -11.05 -11.23 19.36
CA LEU A 202 -12.50 -11.36 19.22
C LEU A 202 -12.99 -12.70 19.77
N LEU A 203 -12.28 -13.79 19.49
CA LEU A 203 -12.57 -15.12 20.03
C LEU A 203 -12.43 -15.17 21.56
N SER A 204 -11.42 -14.51 22.12
CA SER A 204 -11.24 -14.47 23.58
C SER A 204 -12.36 -13.70 24.26
N VAL A 205 -12.78 -12.55 23.71
CA VAL A 205 -13.91 -11.78 24.23
C VAL A 205 -15.21 -12.59 24.13
N ALA A 206 -15.48 -13.24 23.00
CA ALA A 206 -16.65 -14.12 22.85
C ALA A 206 -16.64 -15.26 23.88
N GLY A 207 -15.47 -15.88 24.09
CA GLY A 207 -15.28 -16.97 25.05
C GLY A 207 -15.49 -16.57 26.51
N ILE A 208 -15.21 -15.32 26.87
CA ILE A 208 -15.43 -14.76 28.22
C ILE A 208 -16.89 -14.34 28.41
N LEU A 209 -17.51 -13.74 27.38
CA LEU A 209 -18.90 -13.27 27.46
C LEU A 209 -19.90 -14.42 27.60
N PHE A 210 -19.63 -15.57 26.97
CA PHE A 210 -20.51 -16.74 27.03
C PHE A 210 -20.79 -17.24 28.47
N PRO A 211 -19.78 -17.53 29.32
CA PRO A 211 -20.02 -17.89 30.73
C PRO A 211 -20.56 -16.71 31.55
N ALA A 212 -20.21 -15.47 31.21
CA ALA A 212 -20.71 -14.29 31.91
C ALA A 212 -22.23 -14.14 31.74
N PHE A 213 -22.77 -14.36 30.52
CA PHE A 213 -24.22 -14.34 30.29
C PHE A 213 -24.95 -15.38 31.13
N ARG A 214 -24.39 -16.59 31.25
CA ARG A 214 -24.96 -17.65 32.09
C ARG A 214 -24.93 -17.28 33.58
N PHE A 215 -23.82 -16.71 34.04
CA PHE A 215 -23.67 -16.33 35.45
C PHE A 215 -24.67 -15.24 35.84
N VAL A 216 -24.82 -14.20 35.01
CA VAL A 216 -25.73 -13.06 35.30
C VAL A 216 -27.21 -13.44 35.22
N LEU A 217 -27.60 -14.35 34.33
CA LEU A 217 -29.00 -14.76 34.18
C LEU A 217 -29.49 -15.72 35.27
N CYS A 218 -28.57 -16.42 35.93
CA CYS A 218 -28.92 -17.44 36.92
C CYS A 218 -28.27 -17.14 38.28
N SER A 219 -27.91 -15.87 38.52
CA SER A 219 -27.59 -15.26 39.82
C SER A 219 -28.82 -14.59 40.42
#